data_AF-A0A838FPA2-F1
#
_entry.id   AF-A0A838FPA2-F1
#
_cell.length_a   1.000
_cell.length_b   1.000
_cell.length_c   1.000
_cell.angle_alpha   90.00
_cell.angle_beta   90.00
_cell.angle_gamma   90.00
#
_symmetry.space_group_name_H-M   'P 1'
#
loop_
_entity.id
_entity.type
_entity.pdbx_description
1 polymer ?
#
loop_
_entity_poly.entity_id
_entity_poly.type
_entity_poly.pdbx_seq_one_letter_code
_entity_poly.pdbx_strand_id
1 'polypeptide(L)'
;MVNTISLKLPDWLLDRLEAAARERGTTKSSLVRECLEQSLDARPARGKPTCYDLASDLAGSLKGLPRDLASNPKYMDGFGR
;
A
#
# COMPACT_ATOMS: atom_id res chain seq x y z
N MET A 1 -1.43 6.34 -20.46
CA MET A 1 -1.43 5.58 -21.73
C MET A 1 -2.02 4.20 -21.43
N VAL A 2 -2.83 3.61 -22.31
CA VAL A 2 -3.44 2.29 -22.09
C VAL A 2 -2.78 1.29 -23.03
N ASN A 3 -2.30 0.17 -22.47
CA ASN A 3 -1.66 -0.91 -23.23
C ASN A 3 -2.52 -2.17 -23.12
N THR A 4 -2.63 -2.92 -24.23
CA THR A 4 -3.43 -4.15 -24.30
C THR A 4 -2.55 -5.37 -24.06
N ILE A 5 -3.05 -6.32 -23.27
CA ILE A 5 -2.43 -7.63 -23.04
C ILE A 5 -3.40 -8.74 -23.48
N SER A 6 -2.86 -9.88 -23.91
CA SER A 6 -3.65 -11.09 -24.17
C SER A 6 -3.44 -12.10 -23.06
N LEU A 7 -4.53 -12.69 -22.54
CA LEU A 7 -4.52 -13.63 -21.42
C LEU A 7 -5.29 -14.89 -21.81
N LYS A 8 -4.71 -16.07 -21.57
CA LYS A 8 -5.43 -17.34 -21.71
C LYS A 8 -6.23 -17.60 -20.45
N LEU A 9 -7.53 -17.87 -20.62
CA LEU A 9 -8.45 -18.21 -19.52
C LEU A 9 -9.12 -19.55 -19.83
N PRO A 10 -9.30 -20.43 -18.83
CA PRO A 10 -10.19 -21.55 -18.98
C PRO A 10 -11.65 -21.06 -19.06
N ASP A 11 -12.49 -21.78 -19.81
CA ASP A 11 -13.86 -21.35 -20.14
C ASP A 11 -14.69 -21.03 -18.88
N TRP A 12 -14.62 -21.88 -17.86
CA TRP A 12 -15.34 -21.67 -16.60
C TRP A 12 -15.00 -20.34 -15.90
N LEU A 13 -13.76 -19.86 -16.06
CA LEU A 13 -13.32 -18.60 -15.45
C LEU A 13 -13.78 -17.40 -16.28
N LEU A 14 -13.85 -17.56 -17.60
CA LEU A 14 -14.43 -16.56 -18.49
C LEU A 14 -15.92 -16.37 -18.19
N ASP A 15 -16.68 -17.47 -18.03
CA ASP A 15 -18.11 -17.42 -17.69
C ASP A 15 -18.34 -16.70 -16.36
N ARG A 16 -17.52 -17.02 -15.35
CA ARG A 16 -17.59 -16.37 -14.05
C ARG A 16 -17.25 -14.88 -14.13
N LEU A 17 -16.25 -14.51 -14.94
CA LEU A 17 -15.88 -13.11 -15.16
C LEU A 17 -17.02 -12.32 -15.81
N GLU A 18 -17.69 -12.92 -16.81
CA GLU A 18 -18.83 -12.30 -17.49
C GLU A 18 -20.03 -12.10 -16.58
N ALA A 19 -20.36 -13.11 -15.78
CA ALA A 19 -21.43 -13.01 -14.78
C ALA A 19 -21.14 -11.89 -13.77
N ALA A 20 -19.93 -11.84 -13.22
CA ALA A 20 -19.54 -10.81 -12.24
C ALA A 20 -19.54 -9.40 -12.85
N ALA A 21 -19.07 -9.24 -14.09
CA ALA A 21 -19.10 -7.96 -14.78
C ALA A 21 -20.54 -7.48 -15.02
N ARG A 22 -21.44 -8.40 -15.40
CA ARG A 22 -22.86 -8.10 -15.61
C ARG A 22 -23.56 -7.72 -14.31
N GLU A 23 -23.33 -8.47 -13.23
CA GLU A 23 -23.90 -8.18 -11.91
C GLU A 23 -23.48 -6.80 -11.40
N ARG A 24 -22.23 -6.40 -11.64
CA ARG A 24 -21.68 -5.10 -11.23
C ARG A 24 -21.96 -3.97 -12.23
N GLY A 25 -22.54 -4.26 -13.40
CA GLY A 25 -22.77 -3.26 -14.45
C GLY A 25 -21.50 -2.67 -15.05
N THR A 26 -20.40 -3.44 -15.09
CA THR A 26 -19.09 -3.02 -15.61
C THR A 26 -18.65 -3.89 -16.80
N THR A 27 -17.53 -3.54 -17.44
CA THR A 27 -16.94 -4.35 -18.51
C THR A 27 -15.93 -5.35 -17.96
N LYS A 28 -15.74 -6.47 -18.68
CA LYS A 28 -14.69 -7.45 -18.38
C LYS A 28 -13.31 -6.81 -18.17
N SER A 29 -12.93 -5.88 -19.04
CA SER A 29 -11.62 -5.22 -18.98
C SER A 29 -11.50 -4.25 -17.80
N SER A 30 -12.60 -3.64 -17.36
CA SER A 30 -12.63 -2.82 -16.15
C SER A 30 -12.47 -3.69 -14.91
N LEU A 31 -13.22 -4.78 -14.82
CA LEU A 31 -13.14 -5.70 -13.69
C LEU A 31 -11.76 -6.37 -13.59
N VAL A 32 -11.18 -6.81 -14.72
CA VAL A 32 -9.84 -7.39 -14.74
C VAL A 32 -8.78 -6.38 -14.32
N ARG A 33 -8.86 -5.12 -14.78
CA ARG A 33 -7.93 -4.07 -14.33
C ARG A 33 -8.07 -3.78 -12.84
N GLU A 34 -9.30 -3.63 -12.35
CA GLU A 34 -9.57 -3.43 -10.92
C GLU A 34 -8.96 -4.54 -10.07
N CYS A 35 -9.16 -5.82 -10.46
CA CYS A 35 -8.58 -6.95 -9.75
C CYS A 35 -7.05 -6.98 -9.83
N LEU A 36 -6.45 -6.58 -10.97
CA LEU A 36 -4.99 -6.49 -11.11
C LEU A 36 -4.43 -5.37 -10.23
N GLU A 37 -5.05 -4.18 -10.23
CA GLU A 37 -4.68 -3.07 -9.36
C GLU A 37 -4.75 -3.49 -7.89
N GLN A 38 -5.88 -4.06 -7.45
CA GLN A 38 -6.03 -4.54 -6.07
C GLN A 38 -5.00 -5.61 -5.70
N SER A 39 -4.68 -6.54 -6.60
CA SER A 39 -3.71 -7.61 -6.35
C SER A 39 -2.27 -7.08 -6.29
N LEU A 40 -1.93 -6.08 -7.09
CA LEU A 40 -0.59 -5.48 -7.15
C LEU A 40 -0.38 -4.41 -6.06
N ASP A 41 -1.42 -3.66 -5.73
CA ASP A 41 -1.46 -2.65 -4.66
C ASP A 41 -1.64 -3.29 -3.28
N ALA A 42 -2.22 -4.49 -3.21
CA ALA A 42 -2.00 -5.39 -2.10
C ALA A 42 -0.51 -5.76 -2.10
N ARG A 43 0.31 -4.82 -1.58
CA ARG A 43 1.67 -5.12 -1.13
C ARG A 43 1.55 -6.47 -0.42
N PRO A 44 2.40 -7.47 -0.76
CA PRO A 44 2.51 -8.62 0.11
C PRO A 44 2.65 -8.04 1.50
N ALA A 45 1.91 -8.58 2.47
CA ALA A 45 2.07 -8.18 3.85
C ALA A 45 3.54 -8.44 4.24
N ARG A 46 4.46 -7.53 3.87
CA ARG A 46 5.48 -7.08 4.79
C ARG A 46 4.64 -6.80 6.01
N GLY A 47 4.84 -7.60 7.05
CA GLY A 47 4.03 -7.54 8.25
C GLY A 47 3.82 -6.09 8.70
N LYS A 48 2.83 -5.87 9.57
CA LYS A 48 2.45 -4.56 10.11
C LYS A 48 3.62 -3.56 10.03
N PRO A 49 3.43 -2.40 9.37
CA PRO A 49 4.52 -1.49 9.06
C PRO A 49 5.36 -1.28 10.32
N THR A 50 6.67 -1.36 10.18
CA THR A 50 7.56 -1.15 11.32
C THR A 50 7.39 0.28 11.83
N CYS A 51 7.76 0.54 13.08
CA CYS A 51 7.76 1.91 13.60
C CYS A 51 8.59 2.85 12.72
N TYR A 52 9.64 2.33 12.06
CA TYR A 52 10.43 3.09 11.09
C TYR A 52 9.63 3.45 9.83
N ASP A 53 8.92 2.49 9.23
CA ASP A 53 8.12 2.74 8.04
C ASP A 53 7.06 3.83 8.27
N LEU A 54 6.46 3.85 9.46
CA LEU A 54 5.44 4.82 9.87
C LEU A 54 5.98 6.22 10.19
N ALA A 55 7.26 6.35 10.54
CA ALA A 55 7.87 7.61 10.99
C ALA A 55 9.02 8.07 10.09
N SER A 56 9.23 7.41 8.96
CA SER A 56 10.37 7.66 8.06
C SER A 56 10.40 9.09 7.52
N ASP A 57 9.24 9.69 7.30
CA ASP A 57 9.05 11.08 6.87
C ASP A 57 9.32 12.11 7.97
N LEU A 58 9.25 11.70 9.25
CA LEU A 58 9.56 12.56 10.39
C LEU A 58 11.07 12.70 10.61
N ALA A 59 11.88 11.75 10.13
CA ALA A 59 13.33 11.79 10.26
C ALA A 59 13.92 13.03 9.55
N GLY A 60 14.48 13.96 10.32
CA GLY A 60 15.06 15.20 9.79
C GLY A 60 14.05 16.31 9.46
N SER A 61 12.77 16.12 9.76
CA SER A 61 11.72 17.15 9.59
C SER A 61 11.91 18.36 10.52
N LEU A 62 12.56 18.18 11.67
CA LEU A 62 12.80 19.23 12.66
C LEU A 62 14.14 19.91 12.43
N LYS A 63 14.15 21.25 12.49
CA LYS A 63 15.34 22.10 12.31
C LYS A 63 15.62 22.91 13.57
N GLY A 64 16.88 23.30 13.78
CA GLY A 64 17.28 24.19 14.88
C GLY A 64 17.32 23.53 16.26
N LEU A 65 17.28 22.21 16.33
CA LEU A 65 17.35 21.47 17.58
C LEU A 65 18.80 21.29 18.08
N PRO A 66 18.99 21.15 19.41
CA PRO A 66 20.27 20.73 19.97
C PRO A 66 20.73 19.40 19.35
N ARG A 67 22.06 19.27 19.16
CA ARG A 67 22.69 18.15 18.45
C ARG A 67 22.48 16.77 19.10
N ASP A 68 22.19 16.72 20.40
CA ASP A 68 22.00 15.48 21.14
C ASP A 68 20.80 15.60 22.09
N LEU A 69 19.62 15.28 21.57
CA LEU A 69 18.39 15.18 22.36
C LEU A 69 18.13 13.76 22.85
N ALA A 70 18.73 12.75 22.21
CA ALA A 70 18.45 11.35 22.50
C ALA A 70 19.18 10.82 23.73
N SER A 71 20.33 11.41 24.07
CA SER A 71 21.26 10.83 25.06
C SER A 71 21.68 11.82 26.15
N ASN A 72 21.47 13.11 25.95
CA ASN A 72 21.92 14.14 26.88
C ASN A 72 20.94 14.27 28.07
N PRO A 73 21.35 13.92 29.30
CA PRO A 73 20.47 13.92 30.47
C PRO A 73 19.83 15.29 30.76
N LYS A 74 20.46 16.38 30.33
CA LYS A 74 19.93 17.74 30.46
C LYS A 74 18.55 17.92 29.81
N TYR A 75 18.25 17.14 28.76
CA TYR A 75 17.00 17.24 27.99
C TYR A 75 16.01 16.12 28.27
N MET A 76 16.29 15.25 29.25
CA MET A 76 15.47 14.06 29.56
C MET A 76 14.69 14.19 30.87
N ASP A 77 14.63 15.38 31.46
CA ASP A 77 13.85 15.60 32.68
C ASP A 77 12.36 15.28 32.44
N GLY A 78 11.79 14.44 33.29
CA GLY A 78 10.41 13.94 33.15
C GLY A 78 10.16 12.89 32.06
N PHE A 79 11.18 12.40 31.34
CA PHE A 79 11.00 11.38 30.30
C PHE A 79 10.54 10.03 30.90
N GLY A 80 9.41 9.50 30.44
CA GLY A 80 8.89 8.18 30.83
C GLY A 80 8.20 8.10 32.19
N ARG A 81 7.85 9.23 32.80
CA ARG A 81 6.97 9.31 33.99
C ARG A 81 5.52 9.52 33.62
#